data_AF-A0A9X5CFR1-F1
#
_entry.id   AF-A0A9X5CFR1-F1
#
_cell.length_a   1.000
_cell.length_b   1.000
_cell.length_c   1.000
_cell.angle_alpha   90.00
_cell.angle_beta   90.00
_cell.angle_gamma   90.00
#
_symmetry.space_group_name_H-M   'P 1'
#
loop_
_entity.id
_entity.type
_entity.pdbx_description
1 polymer ?
#
loop_
_entity_poly.entity_id
_entity_poly.type
_entity_poly.pdbx_seq_one_letter_code
_entity_poly.pdbx_strand_id
1 'polypeptide(L)'
;MLENAETMFDNLDLMLKKLKKKSYEENMRQFLWKNQHYFHEMTDHMDAAQEKDKAAGEIAAALGDCVENRFGKGEKKKISSRMQADINFFMIYYIFPSILKTEHEDCRLIADTICAEWNRRFKDSAIGYTDYDSLYESFREKIFGIF
;
A
#
# COMPACT_ATOMS: atom_id res chain seq x y z
N MET A 1 -5.50 16.29 2.63
CA MET A 1 -4.89 15.07 3.16
C MET A 1 -4.64 14.15 1.99
N LEU A 2 -3.40 13.70 1.80
CA LEU A 2 -2.95 12.80 0.74
C LEU A 2 -3.36 13.29 -0.66
N GLU A 3 -3.19 14.58 -0.93
CA GLU A 3 -3.56 15.17 -2.21
C GLU A 3 -2.71 14.60 -3.35
N ASN A 4 -3.36 14.14 -4.42
CA ASN A 4 -2.73 13.47 -5.55
C ASN A 4 -2.02 12.14 -5.19
N ALA A 5 -2.32 11.54 -4.02
CA ALA A 5 -1.72 10.27 -3.60
C ALA A 5 -2.03 9.11 -4.54
N GLU A 6 -3.00 9.25 -5.44
CA GLU A 6 -3.20 8.32 -6.53
C GLU A 6 -1.92 8.15 -7.36
N THR A 7 -1.05 9.16 -7.49
CA THR A 7 0.22 9.11 -8.25
C THR A 7 1.22 8.06 -7.72
N MET A 8 1.07 7.60 -6.46
CA MET A 8 1.83 6.46 -5.94
C MET A 8 1.66 5.22 -6.83
N PHE A 9 0.50 5.07 -7.48
CA PHE A 9 0.19 3.94 -8.33
C PHE A 9 0.61 4.10 -9.80
N ASP A 10 1.33 5.17 -10.18
CA ASP A 10 1.71 5.46 -11.58
C ASP A 10 2.48 4.34 -12.27
N ASN A 11 3.36 3.68 -11.52
CA ASN A 11 4.25 2.66 -12.05
C ASN A 11 3.79 1.24 -11.69
N LEU A 12 2.54 1.06 -11.26
CA LEU A 12 1.98 -0.22 -10.82
C LEU A 12 2.28 -1.35 -11.81
N ASP A 13 1.94 -1.18 -13.09
CA ASP A 13 2.16 -2.21 -14.11
C ASP A 13 3.63 -2.57 -14.31
N LEU A 14 4.52 -1.57 -14.29
CA LEU A 14 5.95 -1.75 -14.55
C LEU A 14 6.66 -2.43 -13.37
N MET A 15 6.28 -2.04 -12.14
CA MET A 15 6.90 -2.52 -10.91
C MET A 15 6.47 -3.96 -10.61
N LEU A 16 5.20 -4.31 -10.83
CA LEU A 16 4.69 -5.67 -10.63
C LEU A 16 5.26 -6.68 -11.65
N LYS A 17 5.47 -6.27 -12.91
CA LYS A 17 6.07 -7.14 -13.95
C LYS A 17 7.52 -7.56 -13.65
N LYS A 18 8.21 -6.84 -12.76
CA LYS A 18 9.63 -7.08 -12.42
C LYS A 18 9.81 -7.43 -10.94
N LEU A 19 8.86 -8.14 -10.32
CA LEU A 19 9.01 -8.66 -8.95
C LEU A 19 10.02 -9.82 -8.89
N LYS A 20 11.30 -9.48 -8.99
CA LYS A 20 12.45 -10.34 -8.65
C LYS A 20 13.27 -9.62 -7.61
N LYS A 21 13.94 -10.36 -6.73
CA LYS A 21 14.68 -9.80 -5.59
C LYS A 21 15.51 -8.54 -5.90
N LYS A 22 16.39 -8.60 -6.91
CA LYS A 22 17.26 -7.47 -7.30
C LYS A 22 16.47 -6.25 -7.78
N SER A 23 15.46 -6.45 -8.63
CA SER A 23 14.64 -5.35 -9.13
C SER A 23 13.65 -4.85 -8.10
N TYR A 24 13.20 -5.69 -7.15
CA TYR A 24 12.34 -5.28 -6.07
C TYR A 24 13.03 -4.26 -5.15
N GLU A 25 14.28 -4.53 -4.74
CA GLU A 25 15.08 -3.59 -3.94
C GLU A 25 15.28 -2.24 -4.65
N GLU A 26 15.65 -2.27 -5.93
CA GLU A 26 15.82 -1.06 -6.72
C GLU A 26 14.49 -0.30 -6.90
N ASN A 27 13.41 -1.02 -7.23
CA ASN A 27 12.07 -0.45 -7.40
C ASN A 27 11.56 0.16 -6.09
N MET A 28 11.76 -0.52 -4.94
CA MET A 28 11.33 -0.02 -3.64
C MET A 28 12.07 1.27 -3.29
N ARG A 29 13.40 1.32 -3.51
CA ARG A 29 14.17 2.55 -3.28
C ARG A 29 13.67 3.71 -4.14
N GLN A 30 13.42 3.48 -5.42
CA GLN A 30 12.87 4.51 -6.31
C GLN A 30 11.45 4.93 -5.91
N PHE A 31 10.63 3.97 -5.50
CA PHE A 31 9.28 4.20 -5.03
C PHE A 31 9.25 5.08 -3.78
N LEU A 32 10.06 4.76 -2.76
CA LEU A 32 10.20 5.58 -1.56
C LEU A 32 10.71 6.97 -1.91
N TRP A 33 11.77 7.08 -2.72
CA TRP A 33 12.31 8.38 -3.11
C TRP A 33 11.26 9.29 -3.76
N LYS A 34 10.42 8.75 -4.63
CA LYS A 34 9.34 9.49 -5.33
C LYS A 34 8.17 9.84 -4.40
N ASN A 35 7.83 8.98 -3.44
CA ASN A 35 6.57 9.03 -2.70
C ASN A 35 6.72 9.29 -1.19
N GLN A 36 7.94 9.47 -0.68
CA GLN A 36 8.23 9.65 0.76
C GLN A 36 7.38 10.74 1.42
N HIS A 37 7.05 11.81 0.70
CA HIS A 37 6.25 12.91 1.24
C HIS A 37 4.84 12.47 1.63
N TYR A 38 4.25 11.50 0.93
CA TYR A 38 2.94 10.95 1.33
C TYR A 38 3.03 10.18 2.64
N PHE A 39 4.10 9.42 2.85
CA PHE A 39 4.30 8.67 4.09
C PHE A 39 4.62 9.61 5.26
N HIS A 40 5.38 10.68 5.03
CA HIS A 40 5.56 11.74 6.03
C HIS A 40 4.26 12.47 6.34
N GLU A 41 3.42 12.78 5.33
CA GLU A 41 2.11 13.41 5.58
C GLU A 41 1.22 12.51 6.45
N MET A 42 1.26 11.18 6.26
CA MET A 42 0.54 10.23 7.12
C MET A 42 1.05 10.30 8.56
N THR A 43 2.37 10.30 8.78
CA THR A 43 2.94 10.33 10.14
C THR A 43 2.72 11.68 10.81
N ASP A 44 2.87 12.78 10.09
CA ASP A 44 2.61 14.14 10.60
C ASP A 44 1.14 14.30 11.02
N HIS A 45 0.21 13.69 10.27
CA HIS A 45 -1.20 13.66 10.66
C HIS A 45 -1.44 12.86 11.94
N MET A 46 -0.75 11.73 12.10
CA MET A 46 -0.83 10.95 13.34
C MET A 46 -0.27 11.73 14.53
N ASP A 47 0.88 12.39 14.38
CA ASP A 47 1.50 13.20 15.44
C ASP A 47 0.62 14.36 15.89
N ALA A 48 -0.06 15.03 14.95
CA ALA A 48 -0.95 16.13 15.26
C ALA A 48 -2.28 15.69 15.93
N ALA A 49 -2.64 14.42 15.81
CA ALA A 49 -3.93 13.91 16.25
C ALA A 49 -3.95 13.54 17.73
N GLN A 50 -4.99 14.01 18.44
CA GLN A 50 -5.30 13.55 19.80
C GLN A 50 -5.97 12.16 19.79
N GLU A 51 -6.80 11.89 18.78
CA GLU A 51 -7.51 10.62 18.59
C GLU A 51 -6.85 9.81 17.46
N LYS A 52 -5.87 8.97 17.81
CA LYS A 52 -5.06 8.21 16.85
C LYS A 52 -5.89 7.28 15.95
N ASP A 53 -6.89 6.59 16.51
CA ASP A 53 -7.77 5.70 15.73
C ASP A 53 -8.55 6.45 14.65
N LYS A 54 -9.01 7.67 14.95
CA LYS A 54 -9.73 8.51 14.00
C LYS A 54 -8.80 8.98 12.89
N ALA A 55 -7.59 9.42 13.23
CA ALA A 55 -6.59 9.84 12.24
C ALA A 55 -6.17 8.69 11.31
N ALA A 56 -5.95 7.49 11.84
CA ALA A 56 -5.68 6.30 11.05
C ALA A 56 -6.85 5.97 10.11
N GLY A 57 -8.10 6.12 10.58
CA GLY A 57 -9.31 5.95 9.77
C GLY A 57 -9.40 6.95 8.62
N GLU A 58 -9.04 8.21 8.85
CA GLU A 58 -9.00 9.25 7.82
C GLU A 58 -7.94 8.94 6.75
N ILE A 59 -6.75 8.49 7.15
CA ILE A 59 -5.68 8.03 6.23
C ILE A 59 -6.18 6.85 5.38
N ALA A 60 -6.79 5.84 6.02
CA ALA A 60 -7.30 4.67 5.34
C ALA A 60 -8.41 5.02 4.33
N ALA A 61 -9.34 5.88 4.72
CA ALA A 61 -10.39 6.36 3.83
C ALA A 61 -9.84 7.13 2.64
N ALA A 62 -8.88 8.04 2.86
CA ALA A 62 -8.25 8.82 1.81
C ALA A 62 -7.53 7.92 0.79
N LEU A 63 -6.78 6.91 1.25
CA LEU A 63 -6.10 5.99 0.35
C LEU A 63 -7.08 5.12 -0.46
N GLY A 64 -8.17 4.66 0.17
CA GLY A 64 -9.25 3.97 -0.52
C GLY A 64 -9.92 4.83 -1.59
N ASP A 65 -10.16 6.12 -1.28
CA ASP A 65 -10.76 7.07 -2.21
C ASP A 65 -9.84 7.33 -3.41
N CYS A 66 -8.52 7.47 -3.19
CA CYS A 66 -7.53 7.59 -4.26
C CYS A 66 -7.60 6.41 -5.23
N VAL A 67 -7.69 5.18 -4.72
CA VAL A 67 -7.79 3.98 -5.57
C VAL A 67 -9.10 3.93 -6.35
N GLU A 68 -10.24 4.19 -5.70
CA GLU A 68 -11.53 4.22 -6.39
C GLU A 68 -11.59 5.32 -7.46
N ASN A 69 -11.07 6.50 -7.16
CA ASN A 69 -11.06 7.63 -8.10
C ASN A 69 -10.15 7.34 -9.31
N ARG A 70 -9.00 6.70 -9.09
CA ARG A 70 -8.05 6.40 -10.16
C ARG A 70 -8.48 5.22 -11.04
N PHE A 71 -9.00 4.15 -10.44
CA PHE A 71 -9.22 2.88 -11.13
C PHE A 71 -10.68 2.51 -11.32
N GLY A 72 -11.58 3.13 -10.56
CA GLY A 72 -13.02 2.92 -10.68
C GLY A 72 -13.55 3.47 -12.00
N LYS A 73 -14.42 2.69 -12.67
CA LYS A 73 -15.04 3.08 -13.93
C LYS A 73 -16.56 3.21 -13.80
N GLY A 74 -17.10 4.22 -14.49
CA GLY A 74 -18.52 4.55 -14.51
C GLY A 74 -19.03 5.10 -13.18
N GLU A 75 -20.34 5.34 -13.11
CA GLU A 75 -21.00 5.95 -11.94
C GLU A 75 -20.85 5.13 -10.65
N LYS A 76 -20.66 3.81 -10.78
CA LYS A 76 -20.51 2.88 -9.64
C LYS A 76 -19.04 2.67 -9.22
N LYS A 77 -18.09 3.42 -9.79
CA LYS A 77 -16.63 3.27 -9.55
C LYS A 77 -16.14 1.82 -9.56
N LYS A 78 -16.63 1.00 -10.51
CA LYS A 78 -16.31 -0.43 -10.55
C LYS A 78 -14.86 -0.65 -10.99
N ILE A 79 -14.08 -1.35 -10.17
CA ILE A 79 -12.73 -1.83 -10.50
C ILE A 79 -12.84 -3.26 -11.06
N SER A 80 -12.09 -3.58 -12.11
CA SER A 80 -12.07 -4.95 -12.65
C SER A 80 -11.32 -5.89 -11.71
N SER A 81 -11.72 -7.17 -11.61
CA SER A 81 -11.07 -8.13 -10.72
C SER A 81 -9.57 -8.27 -11.00
N ARG A 82 -9.15 -8.17 -12.27
CA ARG A 82 -7.73 -8.18 -12.64
C ARG A 82 -6.99 -6.98 -12.07
N MET A 83 -7.53 -5.78 -12.25
CA MET A 83 -6.93 -4.55 -11.72
C MET A 83 -6.92 -4.55 -10.19
N GLN A 84 -7.99 -5.03 -9.56
CA GLN A 84 -8.04 -5.17 -8.10
C GLN A 84 -6.93 -6.08 -7.58
N ALA A 85 -6.66 -7.21 -8.26
CA ALA A 85 -5.56 -8.09 -7.90
C ALA A 85 -4.20 -7.39 -8.03
N ASP A 86 -3.97 -6.65 -9.12
CA ASP A 86 -2.73 -5.90 -9.31
C ASP A 86 -2.58 -4.79 -8.25
N ILE A 87 -3.65 -4.07 -7.89
CA ILE A 87 -3.67 -3.10 -6.78
C ILE A 87 -3.35 -3.77 -5.45
N ASN A 88 -3.99 -4.91 -5.14
CA ASN A 88 -3.75 -5.65 -3.91
C ASN A 88 -2.28 -6.08 -3.79
N PHE A 89 -1.68 -6.57 -4.88
CA PHE A 89 -0.24 -6.86 -4.89
C PHE A 89 0.59 -5.60 -4.68
N PHE A 90 0.22 -4.49 -5.31
CA PHE A 90 0.95 -3.24 -5.11
C PHE A 90 0.89 -2.74 -3.67
N MET A 91 -0.26 -2.89 -3.01
CA MET A 91 -0.42 -2.59 -1.58
C MET A 91 0.54 -3.43 -0.73
N ILE A 92 0.56 -4.75 -0.95
CA ILE A 92 1.38 -5.71 -0.20
C ILE A 92 2.87 -5.47 -0.43
N TYR A 93 3.31 -5.24 -1.67
CA TYR A 93 4.73 -5.15 -2.00
C TYR A 93 5.31 -3.74 -1.84
N TYR A 94 4.51 -2.68 -1.93
CA TYR A 94 5.05 -1.31 -1.96
C TYR A 94 4.46 -0.40 -0.90
N ILE A 95 3.13 -0.33 -0.75
CA ILE A 95 2.51 0.63 0.16
C ILE A 95 2.74 0.25 1.63
N PHE A 96 2.30 -0.93 2.06
CA PHE A 96 2.45 -1.31 3.47
C PHE A 96 3.90 -1.36 3.94
N PRO A 97 4.85 -1.95 3.17
CA PRO A 97 6.23 -1.95 3.61
C PRO A 97 6.78 -0.52 3.71
N SER A 98 6.35 0.40 2.84
CA SER A 98 6.78 1.81 2.92
C SER A 98 6.24 2.52 4.16
N ILE A 99 4.98 2.26 4.54
CA ILE A 99 4.41 2.75 5.80
C ILE A 99 5.21 2.22 6.99
N LEU A 100 5.51 0.92 7.02
CA LEU A 100 6.28 0.32 8.11
C LEU A 100 7.74 0.80 8.15
N LYS A 101 8.32 1.15 7.00
CA LYS A 101 9.67 1.74 6.90
C LYS A 101 9.76 3.17 7.41
N THR A 102 8.64 3.84 7.74
CA THR A 102 8.68 5.12 8.46
C THR A 102 9.20 4.95 9.89
N GLU A 103 9.10 3.73 10.45
CA GLU A 103 9.45 3.43 11.85
C GLU A 103 8.70 4.30 12.88
N HIS A 104 7.64 4.97 12.45
CA HIS A 104 6.78 5.78 13.30
C HIS A 104 6.05 4.90 14.32
N GLU A 105 5.82 5.40 15.54
CA GLU A 105 5.21 4.62 16.62
C GLU A 105 3.83 4.06 16.23
N ASP A 106 3.06 4.85 15.49
CA ASP A 106 1.72 4.47 15.02
C ASP A 106 1.70 3.75 13.66
N CYS A 107 2.84 3.43 13.03
CA CYS A 107 2.86 2.89 11.66
C CYS A 107 2.06 1.58 11.51
N ARG A 108 2.02 0.75 12.58
CA ARG A 108 1.21 -0.47 12.61
C ARG A 108 -0.28 -0.18 12.69
N LEU A 109 -0.69 0.80 13.50
CA LEU A 109 -2.09 1.22 13.58
C LEU A 109 -2.59 1.73 12.23
N ILE A 110 -1.78 2.51 11.50
CA ILE A 110 -2.09 2.95 10.14
C ILE A 110 -2.28 1.73 9.22
N ALA A 111 -1.33 0.79 9.23
CA ALA A 111 -1.38 -0.40 8.36
C ALA A 111 -2.59 -1.30 8.66
N ASP A 112 -2.86 -1.57 9.94
CA ASP A 112 -4.01 -2.36 10.40
C ASP A 112 -5.33 -1.71 9.95
N THR A 113 -5.45 -0.40 10.12
CA THR A 113 -6.65 0.35 9.75
C THR A 113 -6.87 0.38 8.23
N ILE A 114 -5.80 0.56 7.45
CA ILE A 114 -5.86 0.44 5.98
C ILE A 114 -6.30 -0.97 5.58
N CYS A 115 -5.76 -2.02 6.19
CA CYS A 115 -6.17 -3.40 5.91
C CYS A 115 -7.66 -3.64 6.20
N ALA A 116 -8.14 -3.19 7.35
CA ALA A 116 -9.55 -3.29 7.72
C ALA A 116 -10.46 -2.56 6.72
N GLU A 117 -10.08 -1.34 6.34
CA GLU A 117 -10.82 -0.54 5.36
C GLU A 117 -10.80 -1.21 3.98
N TRP A 118 -9.66 -1.76 3.55
CA TRP A 118 -9.53 -2.46 2.26
C TRP A 118 -10.49 -3.64 2.17
N ASN A 119 -10.54 -4.46 3.23
CA ASN A 119 -11.38 -5.65 3.32
C ASN A 119 -12.87 -5.31 3.31
N ARG A 120 -13.24 -4.14 3.83
CA ARG A 120 -14.61 -3.65 3.85
C ARG A 120 -15.01 -3.02 2.51
N ARG A 121 -14.09 -2.27 1.89
CA ARG A 121 -14.36 -1.43 0.73
C ARG A 121 -14.30 -2.19 -0.58
N PHE A 122 -13.28 -3.02 -0.78
CA PHE A 122 -13.09 -3.77 -2.02
C PHE A 122 -13.56 -5.22 -1.85
N LYS A 123 -14.23 -5.77 -2.86
CA LYS A 123 -14.74 -7.16 -2.80
C LYS A 123 -13.62 -8.15 -3.06
N ASP A 124 -13.63 -9.26 -2.32
CA ASP A 124 -12.68 -10.37 -2.45
C ASP A 124 -11.20 -9.92 -2.39
N SER A 125 -10.95 -8.84 -1.65
CA SER A 125 -9.64 -8.19 -1.53
C SER A 125 -9.05 -8.32 -0.13
N ALA A 126 -9.35 -9.43 0.55
CA ALA A 126 -8.75 -9.73 1.84
C ALA A 126 -7.21 -9.71 1.68
N ILE A 127 -6.57 -8.66 2.19
CA ILE A 127 -5.11 -8.50 2.13
C ILE A 127 -4.55 -8.44 3.55
N GLY A 128 -3.40 -9.09 3.73
CA GLY A 128 -2.52 -8.89 4.88
C GLY A 128 -1.34 -8.01 4.48
N TYR A 129 -0.49 -7.71 5.44
CA TYR A 129 0.73 -6.93 5.20
C TYR A 129 1.92 -7.50 5.97
N THR A 130 3.11 -7.08 5.56
CA THR A 130 4.38 -7.41 6.20
C THR A 130 5.40 -6.32 5.88
N ASP A 131 6.49 -6.26 6.65
CA ASP A 131 7.55 -5.27 6.46
C ASP A 131 8.44 -5.62 5.25
N TYR A 132 9.29 -4.65 4.89
CA TYR A 132 10.16 -4.77 3.73
C TYR A 132 11.17 -5.91 3.87
N ASP A 133 11.76 -6.09 5.05
CA ASP A 133 12.83 -7.08 5.25
C ASP A 133 12.28 -8.51 5.12
N SER A 134 11.14 -8.77 5.76
CA SER A 134 10.40 -10.03 5.64
C SER A 134 10.02 -10.34 4.18
N LEU A 135 9.52 -9.34 3.43
CA LEU A 135 9.24 -9.51 1.99
C LEU A 135 10.52 -9.75 1.18
N TYR A 136 11.58 -9.00 1.45
CA TYR A 136 12.83 -9.12 0.71
C TYR A 136 13.49 -10.49 0.91
N GLU A 137 13.36 -11.06 2.10
CA GLU A 137 13.80 -12.42 2.43
C GLU A 137 12.95 -13.48 1.73
N SER A 138 11.63 -13.31 1.62
CA SER A 138 10.74 -14.27 0.94
C SER A 138 11.07 -14.45 -0.55
N PHE A 139 11.64 -13.43 -1.22
CA PHE A 139 12.19 -13.61 -2.59
C PHE A 139 13.40 -14.55 -2.68
N ARG A 140 14.12 -14.81 -1.56
CA ARG A 140 15.23 -15.77 -1.51
C ARG A 140 14.73 -17.20 -1.34
N GLU A 141 13.55 -17.37 -0.76
CA GLU A 141 12.89 -18.65 -0.65
C GLU A 141 12.45 -19.05 -2.05
N LYS A 142 13.35 -19.71 -2.78
CA LYS A 142 12.90 -20.80 -3.65
C LYS A 142 11.93 -21.60 -2.78
N ILE A 143 10.68 -21.72 -3.24
CA ILE A 143 9.81 -22.80 -2.80
C ILE A 143 10.61 -24.09 -3.06
N PHE A 144 11.34 -24.54 -2.05
CA PHE A 144 11.91 -25.87 -2.01
C PHE A 144 10.75 -26.78 -1.65
N GLY A 145 10.01 -27.20 -2.68
CA GLY A 145 9.36 -28.51 -2.66
C GLY A 145 7.85 -28.57 -2.43
N ILE A 146 7.03 -27.76 -3.11
CA ILE A 146 5.64 -28.20 -3.41
C ILE A 146 5.28 -27.82 -4.86
N PHE A 147 5.63 -28.72 -5.77
CA PHE A 147 4.89 -29.04 -7.00
C PHE A 147 4.53 -30.52 -6.92
#